data_AF-A0A1Z4J9H0-F1
#
_entry.id   AF-A0A1Z4J9H0-F1
#
_cell.length_a   1.000
_cell.length_b   1.000
_cell.length_c   1.000
_cell.angle_alpha   90.00
_cell.angle_beta   90.00
_cell.angle_gamma   90.00
#
_symmetry.space_group_name_H-M   'P 1'
#
loop_
_entity.id
_entity.type
_entity.pdbx_description
1 polymer ?
#
loop_
_entity_poly.entity_id
_entity_poly.type
_entity_poly.pdbx_seq_one_letter_code
_entity_poly.pdbx_strand_id
1 'polypeptide(L)'
;MSDSARYLVNEQGDRVGVILDLDHYQRLVNSPTADPDYLIGISPTELHALANCKLAPTDQTRLDDLLEKQTNDQLSETEITQLDQLLAEADALTLLKTRARYTLQQNKDLAQAS
;
A
#
# COMPACT_ATOMS: atom_id res chain seq x y z
N MET A 1 6.44 29.32 -7.44
CA MET A 1 7.82 29.81 -7.37
C MET A 1 8.42 29.29 -6.07
N SER A 2 9.66 28.83 -6.14
CA SER A 2 10.34 27.90 -5.23
C SER A 2 10.30 28.31 -3.76
N ASP A 3 9.64 27.50 -2.96
CA ASP A 3 9.57 27.70 -1.52
C ASP A 3 10.94 27.38 -0.91
N SER A 4 11.54 28.41 -0.31
CA SER A 4 12.90 28.35 0.20
C SER A 4 12.84 27.78 1.61
N ALA A 5 12.97 26.45 1.74
CA ALA A 5 13.01 25.80 3.05
C ALA A 5 13.96 26.55 3.98
N ARG A 6 13.43 27.10 5.08
CA ARG A 6 14.20 27.85 6.08
C ARG A 6 14.76 26.87 7.10
N TYR A 7 16.05 27.00 7.40
CA TYR A 7 16.71 26.09 8.34
C TYR A 7 17.07 26.81 9.64
N LEU A 8 16.90 26.11 10.76
CA LEU A 8 17.48 26.49 12.04
C LEU A 8 18.93 26.00 12.05
N VAL A 9 19.87 26.91 12.35
CA VAL A 9 21.29 26.60 12.49
C VAL A 9 21.74 26.78 13.93
N ASN A 10 22.63 25.92 14.42
CA ASN A 10 23.26 26.07 15.72
C ASN A 10 24.38 27.12 15.68
N GLU A 11 25.01 27.40 16.82
CA GLU A 11 26.14 28.34 16.93
C GLU A 11 27.39 27.92 16.14
N GLN A 12 27.47 26.65 15.75
CA GLN A 12 28.55 26.08 14.93
C GLN A 12 28.26 26.16 13.42
N GLY A 13 27.06 26.59 13.04
CA GLY A 13 26.60 26.69 11.65
C GLY A 13 25.93 25.42 11.10
N ASP A 14 25.75 24.38 11.92
CA ASP A 14 25.09 23.15 11.51
C ASP A 14 23.57 23.32 11.46
N ARG A 15 22.94 22.74 10.44
CA ARG A 15 21.48 22.71 10.32
C ARG A 15 20.90 21.72 11.32
N VAL A 16 20.15 22.22 12.29
CA VAL A 16 19.53 21.43 13.37
C VAL A 16 18.01 21.35 13.26
N GLY A 17 17.39 22.07 12.33
CA GLY A 17 15.96 22.01 12.11
C GLY A 17 15.50 22.72 10.84
N VAL A 18 14.20 22.60 10.55
CA VAL A 18 13.51 23.27 9.44
C VAL A 18 12.33 24.07 10.00
N ILE A 19 12.12 25.27 9.47
CA ILE A 19 10.97 26.12 9.76
C ILE A 19 10.00 25.97 8.59
N LEU A 20 8.81 25.51 8.91
CA LEU A 20 7.67 25.43 8.00
C LEU A 20 6.66 26.49 8.42
N ASP A 21 5.98 27.13 7.47
CA ASP A 21 4.75 27.85 7.80
C ASP A 21 3.65 26.86 8.24
N LEU A 22 2.60 27.42 8.83
CA LEU A 22 1.53 26.65 9.43
C LEU A 22 0.79 25.78 8.39
N ASP A 23 0.62 26.26 7.16
CA ASP A 23 -0.07 25.51 6.11
C ASP A 23 0.77 24.32 5.64
N HIS A 24 2.09 24.49 5.52
CA HIS A 24 3.01 23.39 5.22
C HIS A 24 3.15 22.41 6.38
N TYR A 25 3.18 22.89 7.62
CA TYR A 25 3.18 22.05 8.82
C TYR A 25 1.89 21.23 8.92
N GLN A 26 0.73 21.84 8.71
CA GLN A 26 -0.56 21.15 8.72
C GLN A 26 -0.63 20.10 7.61
N ARG A 27 -0.13 20.38 6.41
CA ARG A 27 -0.02 19.37 5.34
C ARG A 27 0.93 18.22 5.68
N LEU A 28 2.00 18.49 6.44
CA LEU A 28 2.94 17.46 6.92
C LEU A 28 2.35 16.61 8.05
N VAL A 29 1.64 17.23 9.00
CA VAL A 29 1.06 16.54 10.17
C VAL A 29 -0.24 15.84 9.85
N ASN A 30 -1.06 16.43 8.98
CA ASN A 30 -2.25 15.79 8.40
C ASN A 30 -1.88 14.97 7.16
N SER A 31 -0.59 14.74 6.92
CA SER A 31 -0.15 13.87 5.84
C SER A 31 -0.69 12.46 6.12
N PRO A 32 -1.07 11.69 5.07
CA PRO A 32 -1.60 10.33 5.19
C PRO A 32 -0.73 9.34 5.97
N THR A 33 0.44 9.76 6.45
CA THR A 33 1.32 9.02 7.37
C THR A 33 0.68 8.54 8.67
N ALA A 34 -0.49 9.06 9.06
CA ALA A 34 -1.26 8.54 10.20
C ALA A 34 -2.24 7.41 9.82
N ASP A 35 -2.46 7.18 8.53
CA ASP A 35 -3.36 6.14 8.04
C ASP A 35 -2.58 4.84 7.77
N PRO A 36 -2.82 3.76 8.52
CA PRO A 36 -2.12 2.48 8.34
C PRO A 36 -2.40 1.81 7.00
N ASP A 37 -3.45 2.21 6.28
CA ASP A 37 -3.80 1.69 4.95
C ASP A 37 -3.16 2.51 3.82
N TYR A 38 -2.51 3.63 4.13
CA TYR A 38 -1.77 4.44 3.17
C TYR A 38 -0.36 3.91 2.94
N LEU A 39 -0.02 3.58 1.69
CA LEU A 39 1.26 3.00 1.33
C LEU A 39 2.32 4.10 1.10
N ILE A 40 3.17 4.31 2.10
CA ILE A 40 4.23 5.32 2.08
C ILE A 40 5.44 4.83 1.27
N GLY A 41 6.05 5.73 0.48
CA GLY A 41 7.32 5.46 -0.20
C GLY A 41 7.22 4.61 -1.47
N ILE A 42 6.00 4.33 -1.94
CA ILE A 42 5.75 3.58 -3.17
C ILE A 42 5.45 4.56 -4.31
N SER A 43 6.11 4.39 -5.46
CA SER A 43 5.89 5.26 -6.62
C SER A 43 4.50 5.04 -7.24
N PRO A 44 3.97 6.01 -8.02
CA PRO A 44 2.68 5.83 -8.71
C PRO A 44 2.63 4.60 -9.61
N THR A 45 3.73 4.28 -10.31
CA THR A 45 3.82 3.10 -11.19
C THR A 45 3.76 1.81 -10.38
N GLU A 46 4.47 1.74 -9.25
CA GLU A 46 4.42 0.58 -8.36
C GLU A 46 3.03 0.44 -7.70
N LEU A 47 2.41 1.54 -7.27
CA LEU A 47 1.02 1.51 -6.76
C LEU A 47 0.05 0.99 -7.82
N HIS A 48 0.21 1.38 -9.09
CA HIS A 48 -0.59 0.84 -10.18
C HIS A 48 -0.33 -0.66 -10.42
N ALA A 49 0.91 -1.12 -10.29
CA ALA A 49 1.23 -2.54 -10.37
C ALA A 49 0.56 -3.32 -9.21
N LEU A 50 0.65 -2.81 -7.98
CA LEU A 50 0.01 -3.40 -6.80
C LEU A 50 -1.52 -3.39 -6.90
N ALA A 51 -2.13 -2.32 -7.42
CA ALA A 51 -3.58 -2.21 -7.59
C ALA A 51 -4.16 -3.24 -8.58
N ASN A 52 -3.31 -3.79 -9.45
CA ASN A 52 -3.68 -4.72 -10.53
C ASN A 52 -3.02 -6.10 -10.39
N CYS A 53 -2.29 -6.35 -9.30
CA CYS A 53 -1.67 -7.64 -9.07
C CYS A 53 -2.74 -8.74 -8.96
N LYS A 54 -2.31 -9.96 -9.25
CA LYS A 54 -3.11 -11.17 -9.24
C LYS A 54 -2.28 -12.29 -8.66
N LEU A 55 -2.96 -13.31 -8.16
CA LEU A 55 -2.33 -14.57 -7.80
C LEU A 55 -1.59 -15.12 -9.04
N ALA A 56 -0.44 -15.76 -8.83
CA ALA A 56 0.32 -16.32 -9.94
C ALA A 56 -0.55 -17.35 -10.70
N PRO A 57 -0.42 -17.48 -12.03
CA PRO A 57 -1.27 -18.39 -12.80
C PRO A 57 -1.25 -19.83 -12.27
N THR A 58 -0.09 -20.32 -11.85
CA THR A 58 0.05 -21.67 -11.28
C THR A 58 -0.74 -21.84 -9.98
N ASP A 59 -0.71 -20.84 -9.11
CA ASP A 59 -1.39 -20.85 -7.83
C ASP A 59 -2.90 -20.66 -8.01
N GLN A 60 -3.33 -19.86 -8.99
CA GLN A 60 -4.74 -19.73 -9.37
C GLN A 60 -5.29 -21.05 -9.91
N THR A 61 -4.58 -21.71 -10.84
CA THR A 61 -4.99 -23.02 -11.36
C THR A 61 -5.08 -24.04 -10.23
N ARG A 62 -4.11 -24.03 -9.30
CA ARG A 62 -4.13 -24.93 -8.15
C ARG A 62 -5.30 -24.66 -7.21
N LEU A 63 -5.62 -23.39 -6.96
CA LEU A 63 -6.77 -22.98 -6.17
C LEU A 63 -8.07 -23.46 -6.81
N ASP A 64 -8.23 -23.28 -8.13
CA ASP A 64 -9.41 -23.72 -8.87
C ASP A 64 -9.60 -25.25 -8.77
N ASP A 65 -8.52 -26.04 -8.94
CA ASP A 65 -8.54 -27.50 -8.80
C ASP A 65 -8.96 -27.94 -7.39
N LEU A 66 -8.43 -27.28 -6.35
CA LEU A 66 -8.74 -27.61 -4.95
C LEU A 66 -10.19 -27.28 -4.61
N LEU A 67 -10.74 -26.18 -5.13
CA LEU A 67 -12.15 -25.81 -4.95
C LEU A 67 -13.10 -26.80 -5.66
N GLU A 68 -12.72 -27.29 -6.85
CA GLU A 68 -13.48 -28.33 -7.54
C GLU A 68 -13.48 -29.64 -6.75
N LYS A 69 -12.32 -30.05 -6.21
CA LYS A 69 -12.22 -31.24 -5.34
C LYS A 69 -12.97 -31.08 -4.01
N GLN A 70 -12.99 -29.88 -3.42
CA GLN A 70 -13.73 -29.59 -2.19
C GLN A 70 -15.23 -29.86 -2.39
N THR A 71 -15.76 -29.47 -3.54
CA THR A 71 -17.18 -29.66 -3.88
C THR A 71 -17.57 -31.15 -3.95
N ASN A 72 -16.58 -32.03 -4.15
CA ASN A 72 -16.75 -33.46 -4.22
C ASN A 72 -16.35 -34.21 -2.93
N ASP A 73 -16.05 -33.49 -1.83
CA ASP A 73 -15.55 -34.03 -0.55
C ASP A 73 -14.29 -34.92 -0.70
N GLN A 74 -13.43 -34.62 -1.67
CA GLN A 74 -12.26 -35.44 -2.05
C GLN A 74 -10.92 -34.89 -1.55
N LEU A 75 -10.92 -33.87 -0.68
CA LEU A 75 -9.68 -33.25 -0.22
C LEU A 75 -9.02 -34.08 0.89
N SER A 76 -7.72 -34.33 0.72
CA SER A 76 -6.85 -34.78 1.81
C SER A 76 -6.55 -33.65 2.80
N GLU A 77 -6.14 -33.97 4.03
CA GLU A 77 -5.73 -32.96 5.04
C GLU A 77 -4.64 -32.01 4.52
N THR A 78 -3.71 -32.52 3.72
CA THR A 78 -2.65 -31.72 3.08
C THR A 78 -3.22 -30.76 2.04
N GLU A 79 -4.24 -31.19 1.28
CA GLU A 79 -4.89 -30.36 0.28
C GLU A 79 -5.79 -29.30 0.91
N ILE A 80 -6.43 -29.60 2.06
CA ILE A 80 -7.15 -28.61 2.86
C ILE A 80 -6.19 -27.51 3.34
N THR A 81 -5.04 -27.90 3.89
CA THR A 81 -4.03 -26.94 4.35
C THR A 81 -3.53 -26.05 3.20
N GLN A 82 -3.33 -26.65 2.02
CA GLN A 82 -2.91 -25.91 0.83
C GLN A 82 -4.00 -24.94 0.33
N LEU A 83 -5.27 -25.36 0.37
CA LEU A 83 -6.41 -24.53 0.02
C LEU A 83 -6.51 -23.31 0.95
N ASP A 84 -6.40 -23.52 2.26
CA ASP A 84 -6.43 -22.45 3.26
C ASP A 84 -5.31 -21.42 3.02
N GLN A 85 -4.10 -21.88 2.68
CA GLN A 85 -2.97 -21.01 2.35
C GLN A 85 -3.25 -20.15 1.10
N LEU A 86 -3.74 -20.77 0.02
CA LEU A 86 -4.04 -20.06 -1.23
C LEU A 86 -5.17 -19.04 -1.05
N LEU A 87 -6.18 -19.36 -0.24
CA LEU A 87 -7.24 -18.42 0.12
C LEU A 87 -6.71 -17.23 0.93
N ALA A 88 -5.85 -17.49 1.93
CA ALA A 88 -5.23 -16.43 2.72
C ALA A 88 -4.35 -15.51 1.86
N GLU A 89 -3.63 -16.05 0.88
CA GLU A 89 -2.87 -15.27 -0.10
C GLU A 89 -3.77 -14.41 -0.99
N ALA A 90 -4.87 -14.97 -1.49
CA ALA A 90 -5.85 -14.24 -2.29
C ALA A 90 -6.49 -13.07 -1.51
N ASP A 91 -6.78 -13.28 -0.22
CA ASP A 91 -7.27 -12.24 0.68
C ASP A 91 -6.24 -11.14 0.91
N ALA A 92 -4.98 -11.51 1.18
CA ALA A 92 -3.88 -10.57 1.34
C ALA A 92 -3.66 -9.70 0.09
N LEU A 93 -3.73 -10.31 -1.11
CA LEU A 93 -3.66 -9.58 -2.38
C LEU A 93 -4.84 -8.63 -2.55
N THR A 94 -6.05 -9.03 -2.14
CA THR A 94 -7.24 -8.17 -2.20
C THR A 94 -7.10 -6.94 -1.31
N LEU A 95 -6.61 -7.13 -0.08
CA LEU A 95 -6.32 -6.02 0.84
C LEU A 95 -5.25 -5.09 0.26
N LEU A 96 -4.15 -5.65 -0.26
CA LEU A 96 -3.06 -4.88 -0.84
C LEU A 96 -3.50 -4.05 -2.06
N LYS A 97 -4.30 -4.63 -2.95
CA LYS A 97 -4.89 -3.92 -4.10
C LYS A 97 -5.77 -2.76 -3.64
N THR A 98 -6.55 -2.98 -2.59
CA THR A 98 -7.44 -1.96 -2.02
C THR A 98 -6.63 -0.79 -1.47
N ARG A 99 -5.60 -1.08 -0.66
CA ARG A 99 -4.66 -0.07 -0.13
C ARG A 99 -3.94 0.70 -1.22
N ALA A 100 -3.48 0.02 -2.28
CA ALA A 100 -2.83 0.67 -3.40
C ALA A 100 -3.76 1.62 -4.17
N ARG A 101 -5.01 1.20 -4.42
CA ARG A 101 -6.04 2.04 -5.07
C ARG A 101 -6.41 3.23 -4.20
N TYR A 102 -6.57 3.01 -2.90
CA TYR A 102 -6.82 4.05 -1.92
C TYR A 102 -5.69 5.09 -1.91
N THR A 103 -4.44 4.65 -1.82
CA THR A 103 -3.25 5.51 -1.86
C THR A 103 -3.18 6.32 -3.16
N LEU A 104 -3.49 5.70 -4.31
CA LEU A 104 -3.58 6.41 -5.59
C LEU A 104 -4.65 7.50 -5.60
N GLN A 105 -5.80 7.24 -4.99
CA GLN A 105 -6.89 8.22 -4.90
C GLN A 105 -6.49 9.40 -4.00
N GLN A 106 -5.96 9.11 -2.81
CA GLN A 106 -5.48 10.14 -1.88
C GLN A 106 -4.40 11.03 -2.51
N ASN A 107 -3.45 10.45 -3.24
CA ASN A 107 -2.43 11.20 -3.98
C ASN A 107 -3.02 12.16 -5.02
N LYS A 108 -4.09 11.76 -5.71
CA LYS A 108 -4.78 12.62 -6.68
C LYS A 108 -5.49 13.78 -5.98
N ASP A 109 -6.18 13.50 -4.88
CA ASP A 109 -6.93 14.50 -4.13
C ASP A 109 -5.98 15.57 -3.54
N LEU A 110 -4.82 15.15 -3.02
CA LEU A 110 -3.76 16.05 -2.56
C LEU A 110 -3.17 16.92 -3.68
N ALA A 111 -2.98 16.36 -4.88
CA ALA A 111 -2.48 17.09 -6.04
C ALA A 111 -3.50 18.10 -6.59
N GLN A 112 -4.80 17.88 -6.40
CA GLN A 112 -5.86 18.80 -6.82
C GLN A 112 -6.12 19.92 -5.80
N ALA A 113 -5.75 19.71 -4.54
CA ALA A 113 -5.86 20.70 -3.47
C ALA A 113 -4.66 21.65 -3.37
N SER A 114 -3.61 21.44 -4.17
CA SER A 114 -2.35 22.23 -4.18
C SER A 114 -2.23 23.09 -5.43
#